data_AF-A0A2X1QHR0-F1
#
_entry.id   AF-A0A2X1QHR0-F1
#
_cell.length_a   1.000
_cell.length_b   1.000
_cell.length_c   1.000
_cell.angle_alpha   90.00
_cell.angle_beta   90.00
_cell.angle_gamma   90.00
#
_symmetry.space_group_name_H-M   'P 1'
#
loop_
_entity.id
_entity.type
_entity.pdbx_description
1 polymer ?
#
loop_
_entity_poly.entity_id
_entity_poly.type
_entity_poly.pdbx_seq_one_letter_code
_entity_poly.pdbx_strand_id
1 'polypeptide(L)'
;MSLRHFAAPRLRHSLLVTSLLLAGSFSAHAAEEMLRKAVGKGAYEMAYSQQENALWVATSQSRSLDKGGVVYRLDPTTLDVTQIIHNDLKPFGAAINHATGTLWFGNTVDSTVTAIDAKTGAVKGRLVLDERQRRRNRASAAAARAGGQ
;
A
#
# COMPACT_ATOMS: atom_id res chain seq x y z
N MET A 1 44.48 32.56 82.26
CA MET A 1 44.83 33.37 81.08
C MET A 1 45.42 32.44 80.02
N SER A 2 45.08 32.63 78.75
CA SER A 2 45.69 32.01 77.54
C SER A 2 45.55 30.49 77.38
N LEU A 3 44.74 30.02 76.43
CA LEU A 3 44.97 29.91 74.97
C LEU A 3 45.65 28.59 74.56
N ARG A 4 44.89 27.88 73.72
CA ARG A 4 45.31 26.96 72.64
C ARG A 4 45.80 25.61 73.11
N HIS A 5 45.29 24.55 72.50
CA HIS A 5 46.02 23.67 71.58
C HIS A 5 44.97 22.85 70.80
N PHE A 6 44.79 23.17 69.52
CA PHE A 6 43.97 22.40 68.59
C PHE A 6 44.74 21.14 68.18
N ALA A 7 44.13 19.97 68.34
CA ALA A 7 44.60 18.69 67.81
C ALA A 7 44.07 18.48 66.37
N ALA A 8 44.94 17.89 65.54
CA ALA A 8 44.74 17.50 64.13
C ALA A 8 43.74 16.32 63.97
N PRO A 9 43.55 15.64 62.81
CA PRO A 9 43.99 15.85 61.42
C PRO A 9 42.85 15.72 60.37
N ARG A 10 43.24 15.74 59.09
CA ARG A 10 42.41 15.67 57.87
C ARG A 10 41.68 14.32 57.69
N LEU A 11 40.39 14.37 57.33
CA LEU A 11 39.66 13.33 56.56
C LEU A 11 38.64 14.09 55.67
N ARG A 12 38.95 14.41 54.40
CA ARG A 12 38.72 13.59 53.20
C ARG A 12 37.43 12.74 53.24
N HIS A 13 36.48 13.19 52.40
CA HIS A 13 35.43 12.43 51.71
C HIS A 13 34.03 12.47 52.33
N SER A 14 33.16 13.30 51.76
CA SER A 14 31.72 13.05 51.71
C SER A 14 31.21 13.69 50.41
N LEU A 15 31.19 12.91 49.33
CA LEU A 15 29.97 12.30 48.77
C LEU A 15 29.16 13.33 47.95
N LEU A 16 29.60 13.50 46.70
CA LEU A 16 28.77 13.93 45.56
C LEU A 16 27.57 12.98 45.46
N VAL A 17 26.47 13.30 46.14
CA VAL A 17 25.20 12.59 46.02
C VAL A 17 24.13 13.65 45.77
N THR A 18 23.92 14.02 44.50
CA THR A 18 22.69 14.70 44.03
C THR A 18 22.58 14.76 42.50
N SER A 19 23.26 13.89 41.77
CA SER A 19 23.12 13.77 40.32
C SER A 19 22.62 12.38 39.93
N LEU A 20 21.43 12.01 40.42
CA LEU A 20 20.73 10.83 39.91
C LEU A 20 19.24 11.13 39.72
N LEU A 21 18.78 10.77 38.52
CA LEU A 21 17.39 10.50 38.13
C LEU A 21 16.53 11.68 37.68
N LEU A 22 16.82 12.20 36.49
CA LEU A 22 15.79 12.43 35.48
C LEU A 22 16.37 12.23 34.08
N ALA A 23 17.00 11.07 33.84
CA ALA A 23 17.10 10.54 32.48
C ALA A 23 15.73 9.95 32.13
N GLY A 24 14.75 10.83 31.89
CA GLY A 24 13.53 10.44 31.21
C GLY A 24 13.95 9.84 29.88
N SER A 25 13.77 8.53 29.74
CA SER A 25 13.97 7.87 28.47
C SER A 25 12.95 8.48 27.51
N PHE A 26 13.41 9.41 26.67
CA PHE A 26 12.70 9.76 25.46
C PHE A 26 12.70 8.50 24.61
N SER A 27 11.71 7.63 24.79
CA SER A 27 11.28 6.76 23.70
C SER A 27 10.67 7.69 22.66
N ALA A 28 11.53 8.31 21.86
CA ALA A 28 11.13 8.73 20.54
C ALA A 28 10.70 7.42 19.86
N HIS A 29 9.39 7.15 19.84
CA HIS A 29 8.85 6.31 18.78
C HIS A 29 9.31 7.01 17.51
N ALA A 30 10.35 6.48 16.88
CA ALA A 30 10.70 6.88 15.54
C ALA A 30 9.40 6.76 14.77
N ALA A 31 8.88 7.90 14.29
CA ALA A 31 7.74 7.88 13.40
C ALA A 31 8.10 6.89 12.29
N GLU A 32 7.30 5.84 12.12
CA GLU A 32 7.54 4.81 11.12
C GLU A 32 7.85 5.53 9.80
N GLU A 33 9.08 5.36 9.30
CA GLU A 33 9.56 6.14 8.18
C GLU A 33 8.63 5.90 7.00
N MET A 34 8.17 6.97 6.35
CA MET A 34 7.22 6.86 5.25
C MET A 34 7.83 6.03 4.12
N LEU A 35 7.34 4.80 3.95
CA LEU A 35 7.76 3.91 2.88
C LEU A 35 7.12 4.30 1.55
N ARG A 36 7.95 4.51 0.52
CA ARG A 36 7.51 4.68 -0.86
C ARG A 36 8.10 3.60 -1.75
N LYS A 37 7.25 2.93 -2.53
CA LYS A 37 7.66 1.87 -3.44
C LYS A 37 6.99 1.97 -4.80
N ALA A 38 7.76 1.74 -5.86
CA ALA A 38 7.22 1.64 -7.20
C ALA A 38 6.54 0.28 -7.39
N VAL A 39 5.33 0.29 -7.97
CA VAL A 39 4.52 -0.93 -8.22
C VAL A 39 4.30 -1.13 -9.72
N GLY A 40 3.61 -0.18 -10.36
CA GLY A 40 3.27 -0.26 -11.78
C GLY A 40 2.80 1.07 -12.36
N LYS A 41 2.73 1.16 -13.69
CA LYS A 41 2.26 2.35 -14.40
C LYS A 41 0.73 2.45 -14.33
N GLY A 42 0.22 3.68 -14.24
CA GLY A 42 -1.21 3.95 -14.30
C GLY A 42 -1.97 3.36 -13.11
N ALA A 43 -1.45 3.55 -11.91
CA ALA A 43 -2.10 3.18 -10.65
C ALA A 43 -3.36 4.01 -10.39
N TYR A 44 -4.39 3.35 -9.86
CA TYR A 44 -5.66 3.94 -9.48
C TYR A 44 -6.01 3.56 -8.04
N GLU A 45 -7.22 3.09 -7.78
CA GLU A 45 -7.71 2.80 -6.44
C GLU A 45 -7.10 1.52 -5.87
N MET A 46 -7.26 1.38 -4.57
CA MET A 46 -6.73 0.28 -3.78
C MET A 46 -7.82 -0.31 -2.91
N ALA A 47 -7.66 -1.58 -2.53
CA ALA A 47 -8.51 -2.23 -1.55
C ALA A 47 -7.63 -2.97 -0.54
N TYR A 48 -7.93 -2.88 0.74
CA TYR A 48 -7.21 -3.58 1.81
C TYR A 48 -8.07 -4.69 2.39
N SER A 49 -7.47 -5.81 2.80
CA SER A 49 -8.13 -6.86 3.58
C SER A 49 -7.26 -7.27 4.75
N GLN A 50 -7.80 -7.13 5.96
CA GLN A 50 -7.15 -7.64 7.17
C GLN A 50 -7.12 -9.18 7.18
N GLN A 51 -8.17 -9.85 6.69
CA GLN A 51 -8.25 -11.31 6.66
C GLN A 51 -7.16 -11.94 5.79
N GLU A 52 -6.83 -11.29 4.68
CA GLU A 52 -5.78 -11.74 3.75
C GLU A 52 -4.42 -11.09 4.03
N ASN A 53 -4.36 -10.20 5.03
CA ASN A 53 -3.26 -9.29 5.34
C ASN A 53 -2.60 -8.74 4.07
N ALA A 54 -3.39 -8.11 3.20
CA ALA A 54 -2.95 -7.71 1.88
C ALA A 54 -3.61 -6.41 1.41
N LEU A 55 -2.86 -5.66 0.61
CA LEU A 55 -3.32 -4.50 -0.14
C LEU A 55 -3.35 -4.85 -1.63
N TRP A 56 -4.43 -4.54 -2.34
CA TRP A 56 -4.47 -4.64 -3.80
C TRP A 56 -4.47 -3.26 -4.42
N VAL A 57 -3.74 -3.09 -5.51
CA VAL A 57 -3.70 -1.85 -6.31
C VAL A 57 -4.13 -2.15 -7.73
N ALA A 58 -5.12 -1.41 -8.23
CA ALA A 58 -5.51 -1.46 -9.63
C ALA A 58 -4.53 -0.65 -10.49
N THR A 59 -3.98 -1.26 -11.55
CA THR A 59 -3.15 -0.56 -12.53
C THR A 59 -3.66 -0.78 -13.95
N SER A 60 -3.90 0.33 -14.65
CA SER A 60 -4.34 0.32 -16.04
C SER A 60 -3.20 0.07 -17.03
N GLN A 61 -1.94 0.04 -16.57
CA GLN A 61 -0.72 -0.04 -17.38
C GLN A 61 -0.61 1.10 -18.40
N SER A 62 0.15 0.94 -19.48
CA SER A 62 0.22 1.96 -20.53
C SER A 62 -1.11 2.07 -21.26
N ARG A 63 -1.53 3.30 -21.55
CA ARG A 63 -2.73 3.58 -22.35
C ARG A 63 -2.59 3.11 -23.81
N SER A 64 -1.38 3.22 -24.38
CA SER A 64 -1.13 2.93 -25.80
C SER A 64 -0.50 1.57 -26.07
N LEU A 65 0.27 1.03 -25.11
CA LEU A 65 1.05 -0.19 -25.32
C LEU A 65 0.35 -1.45 -24.78
N ASP A 66 -0.48 -1.31 -23.76
CA ASP A 66 -1.11 -2.45 -23.08
C ASP A 66 -2.60 -2.52 -23.41
N LYS A 67 -3.10 -3.72 -23.77
CA LYS A 67 -4.53 -3.94 -24.05
C LYS A 67 -5.37 -4.21 -22.80
N GLY A 68 -4.75 -4.77 -21.77
CA GLY A 68 -5.33 -5.07 -20.47
C GLY A 68 -4.70 -4.24 -19.36
N GLY A 69 -4.94 -4.65 -18.11
CA GLY A 69 -4.32 -4.07 -16.93
C GLY A 69 -3.88 -5.14 -15.94
N VAL A 70 -3.38 -4.71 -14.79
CA VAL A 70 -2.89 -5.59 -13.74
C VAL A 70 -3.51 -5.18 -12.42
N VAL A 71 -3.83 -6.15 -11.57
CA VAL A 71 -4.05 -5.93 -10.15
C VAL A 71 -2.85 -6.52 -9.42
N TYR A 72 -2.14 -5.70 -8.65
CA TYR A 72 -1.02 -6.17 -7.83
C TYR A 72 -1.52 -6.43 -6.42
N ARG A 73 -1.25 -7.61 -5.87
CA ARG A 73 -1.35 -7.88 -4.43
C ARG A 73 -0.02 -7.49 -3.80
N LEU A 74 -0.08 -6.71 -2.73
CA LEU A 74 1.06 -6.19 -2.02
C LEU A 74 1.03 -6.66 -0.56
N ASP A 75 2.22 -6.89 -0.01
CA ASP A 75 2.42 -6.91 1.43
C ASP A 75 2.10 -5.51 2.00
N PRO A 76 1.23 -5.39 3.01
CA PRO A 76 0.79 -4.08 3.51
C PRO A 76 1.84 -3.35 4.35
N THR A 77 2.90 -4.03 4.79
CA THR A 77 4.00 -3.45 5.57
C THR A 77 5.16 -3.04 4.66
N THR A 78 5.56 -3.87 3.71
CA THR A 78 6.73 -3.63 2.86
C THR A 78 6.41 -3.12 1.46
N LEU A 79 5.12 -3.14 1.08
CA LEU A 79 4.63 -2.86 -0.27
C LEU A 79 5.26 -3.77 -1.35
N ASP A 80 5.86 -4.89 -0.97
CA ASP A 80 6.35 -5.90 -1.90
C ASP A 80 5.21 -6.52 -2.68
N VAL A 81 5.40 -6.71 -3.98
CA VAL A 81 4.45 -7.43 -4.81
C VAL A 81 4.48 -8.90 -4.44
N THR A 82 3.39 -9.41 -3.88
CA THR A 82 3.21 -10.82 -3.52
C THR A 82 2.45 -11.60 -4.58
N GLN A 83 1.68 -10.91 -5.43
CA GLN A 83 0.99 -11.53 -6.58
C GLN A 83 0.75 -10.51 -7.70
N ILE A 84 0.84 -10.98 -8.94
CA ILE A 84 0.51 -10.22 -10.15
C ILE A 84 -0.71 -10.86 -10.80
N ILE A 85 -1.82 -10.13 -10.91
CA ILE A 85 -3.08 -10.63 -11.46
C ILE A 85 -3.34 -9.91 -12.79
N HIS A 86 -3.04 -10.61 -13.90
CA HIS A 86 -3.28 -10.08 -15.24
C HIS A 86 -4.77 -10.05 -15.56
N ASN A 87 -5.23 -8.93 -16.12
CA ASN A 87 -6.60 -8.73 -16.54
C ASN A 87 -6.64 -8.30 -18.00
N ASP A 88 -7.51 -8.92 -18.78
CA ASP A 88 -7.81 -8.57 -20.16
C ASP A 88 -8.51 -7.21 -20.30
N LEU A 89 -9.12 -6.69 -19.23
CA LEU A 89 -9.66 -5.33 -19.14
C LEU A 89 -8.87 -4.51 -18.11
N LYS A 90 -8.74 -3.20 -18.34
CA LYS A 90 -8.02 -2.30 -17.45
C LYS A 90 -8.84 -2.04 -16.17
N PRO A 91 -8.33 -2.33 -14.96
CA PRO A 91 -8.99 -1.99 -13.70
C PRO A 91 -8.67 -0.54 -13.29
N PHE A 92 -9.64 0.13 -12.65
CA PHE A 92 -9.51 1.52 -12.19
C PHE A 92 -10.02 1.67 -10.76
N GLY A 93 -11.34 1.71 -10.58
CA GLY A 93 -11.95 1.74 -9.24
C GLY A 93 -11.81 0.39 -8.56
N ALA A 94 -11.72 0.38 -7.22
CA ALA A 94 -11.46 -0.82 -6.44
C ALA A 94 -12.28 -0.81 -5.14
N ALA A 95 -12.94 -1.94 -4.86
CA ALA A 95 -13.59 -2.18 -3.58
C ALA A 95 -13.44 -3.67 -3.20
N ILE A 96 -13.65 -3.98 -1.93
CA ILE A 96 -13.67 -5.36 -1.46
C ILE A 96 -14.94 -5.62 -0.65
N ASN A 97 -15.56 -6.77 -0.88
CA ASN A 97 -16.55 -7.34 0.00
C ASN A 97 -15.83 -8.29 0.98
N HIS A 98 -15.61 -7.82 2.20
CA HIS A 98 -14.89 -8.58 3.24
C HIS A 98 -15.58 -9.89 3.64
N ALA A 99 -16.91 -9.94 3.63
CA ALA A 99 -17.66 -11.15 4.00
C ALA A 99 -17.45 -12.30 3.00
N THR A 100 -17.23 -11.97 1.72
CA THR A 100 -17.09 -12.95 0.63
C THR A 100 -15.66 -13.09 0.13
N GLY A 101 -14.71 -12.29 0.64
CA GLY A 101 -13.35 -12.21 0.10
C GLY A 101 -13.31 -11.88 -1.39
N THR A 102 -14.24 -11.05 -1.89
CA THR A 102 -14.31 -10.73 -3.32
C THR A 102 -13.93 -9.28 -3.56
N LEU A 103 -12.91 -9.07 -4.39
CA LEU A 103 -12.53 -7.77 -4.93
C LEU A 103 -13.42 -7.42 -6.13
N TRP A 104 -13.79 -6.15 -6.23
CA TRP A 104 -14.57 -5.59 -7.32
C TRP A 104 -13.80 -4.46 -7.96
N PHE A 105 -13.59 -4.55 -9.27
CA PHE A 105 -12.86 -3.55 -10.03
C PHE A 105 -13.73 -2.94 -11.12
N GLY A 106 -13.81 -1.61 -11.15
CA GLY A 106 -14.44 -0.87 -12.24
C GLY A 106 -13.53 -0.85 -13.46
N ASN A 107 -14.03 -1.27 -14.62
CA ASN A 107 -13.32 -1.20 -15.89
C ASN A 107 -13.84 0.00 -16.69
N THR A 108 -13.42 1.20 -16.28
CA THR A 108 -13.97 2.49 -16.72
C THR A 108 -14.08 2.63 -18.24
N VAL A 109 -13.03 2.25 -18.97
CA VAL A 109 -12.99 2.43 -20.43
C VAL A 109 -13.75 1.36 -21.22
N ASP A 110 -14.17 0.28 -20.55
CA ASP A 110 -14.90 -0.82 -21.16
C ASP A 110 -16.38 -0.88 -20.73
N SER A 111 -16.80 -0.01 -19.80
CA SER A 111 -18.14 -0.02 -19.20
C SER A 111 -18.51 -1.41 -18.64
N THR A 112 -17.58 -2.00 -17.89
CA THR A 112 -17.78 -3.31 -17.23
C THR A 112 -17.28 -3.26 -15.78
N VAL A 113 -17.65 -4.27 -15.01
CA VAL A 113 -17.08 -4.55 -13.68
C VAL A 113 -16.50 -5.96 -13.66
N THR A 114 -15.35 -6.13 -12.99
CA THR A 114 -14.67 -7.42 -12.81
C THR A 114 -14.70 -7.82 -11.34
N ALA A 115 -15.05 -9.08 -11.06
CA ALA A 115 -14.94 -9.68 -9.73
C ALA A 115 -13.71 -10.61 -9.67
N ILE A 116 -12.92 -10.48 -8.61
CA ILE A 116 -11.71 -11.30 -8.37
C ILE A 116 -11.78 -11.89 -6.96
N ASP A 117 -11.47 -13.17 -6.83
CA ASP A 117 -11.30 -13.82 -5.53
C ASP A 117 -10.03 -13.30 -4.85
N ALA A 118 -10.15 -12.68 -3.67
CA ALA A 118 -9.03 -12.03 -2.99
C ALA A 118 -7.97 -13.03 -2.53
N LYS A 119 -8.39 -14.24 -2.13
CA LYS A 119 -7.51 -15.27 -1.61
C LYS A 119 -6.61 -15.87 -2.70
N THR A 120 -7.21 -16.21 -3.83
CA THR A 120 -6.54 -16.92 -4.94
C THR A 120 -6.05 -15.99 -6.05
N GLY A 121 -6.63 -14.80 -6.17
CA GLY A 121 -6.42 -13.89 -7.31
C GLY A 121 -7.15 -14.34 -8.58
N ALA A 122 -8.01 -15.36 -8.53
CA ALA A 122 -8.74 -15.84 -9.68
C ALA A 122 -9.85 -14.85 -10.09
N VAL A 123 -9.94 -14.53 -11.38
CA VAL A 123 -11.06 -13.75 -11.92
C VAL A 123 -12.32 -14.61 -11.88
N LYS A 124 -13.30 -14.20 -11.07
CA LYS A 124 -14.57 -14.92 -10.88
C LYS A 124 -15.55 -14.66 -12.02
N GLY A 125 -15.46 -13.50 -12.64
CA GLY A 125 -16.33 -13.12 -13.74
C GLY A 125 -16.35 -11.62 -13.99
N ARG A 126 -17.10 -11.22 -15.02
CA ARG A 126 -17.29 -9.83 -15.42
C ARG A 126 -18.73 -9.58 -15.81
N LEU A 127 -19.17 -8.34 -15.61
CA LEU A 127 -20.49 -7.88 -16.02
C LEU A 127 -20.37 -6.61 -16.84
N VAL A 128 -21.00 -6.59 -18.01
CA VAL A 128 -21.11 -5.40 -18.85
C VAL A 128 -22.22 -4.50 -18.31
N LEU A 129 -21.90 -3.23 -18.09
CA LEU A 129 -22.80 -2.21 -17.57
C LEU A 129 -23.46 -1.40 -18.71
N ASP A 130 -22.77 -1.20 -19.85
CA ASP A 130 -23.35 -0.61 -21.06
C ASP A 130 -22.82 -1.31 -22.33
N GLU A 131 -23.67 -2.10 -22.99
CA GLU A 131 -23.33 -2.82 -24.22
C GLU A 131 -23.09 -1.90 -25.42
N ARG A 132 -23.76 -0.75 -25.49
CA ARG A 132 -23.65 0.17 -26.64
C ARG A 132 -22.26 0.77 -26.69
N GLN A 133 -21.73 1.15 -25.53
CA GLN A 133 -20.34 1.60 -25.42
C GLN A 133 -19.36 0.50 -25.84
N ARG A 134 -19.59 -0.74 -25.40
CA ARG A 134 -18.71 -1.86 -25.74
C ARG A 134 -18.66 -2.14 -27.25
N ARG A 135 -19.81 -2.12 -27.93
CA ARG A 135 -19.89 -2.31 -29.39
C ARG A 135 -19.17 -1.19 -30.14
N ARG A 136 -19.35 0.07 -29.73
CA ARG A 136 -18.61 1.22 -30.29
C ARG A 136 -17.10 1.04 -30.17
N ASN A 137 -16.60 0.71 -28.97
CA ASN A 137 -15.17 0.49 -28.76
C ASN A 137 -14.61 -0.62 -29.66
N ARG A 138 -15.34 -1.73 -29.85
CA ARG A 138 -14.94 -2.81 -30.76
C ARG A 138 -14.91 -2.37 -32.22
N ALA A 139 -15.92 -1.61 -32.66
CA ALA A 139 -15.99 -1.09 -34.02
C ALA A 139 -14.83 -0.11 -34.31
N SER A 140 -14.54 0.81 -33.39
CA SER A 140 -13.40 1.73 -33.50
C SER A 140 -12.06 0.99 -33.55
N ALA A 141 -11.88 -0.04 -32.74
CA ALA A 141 -10.67 -0.85 -32.75
C ALA A 141 -10.50 -1.66 -34.05
N ALA A 142 -11.59 -2.13 -34.66
CA ALA A 142 -11.57 -2.81 -35.95
C ALA A 142 -11.22 -1.84 -37.09
N ALA A 143 -11.84 -0.64 -37.10
CA ALA A 143 -11.56 0.39 -38.10
C ALA A 143 -10.10 0.86 -38.06
N ALA A 144 -9.54 1.07 -36.86
CA ALA A 144 -8.13 1.45 -36.71
C ALA A 144 -7.15 0.40 -37.25
N ARG A 145 -7.51 -0.90 -37.22
CA ARG A 145 -6.70 -1.97 -37.81
C ARG A 145 -6.83 -2.03 -39.33
N ALA A 146 -7.98 -1.64 -39.87
CA ALA A 146 -8.23 -1.65 -41.31
C ALA A 146 -7.61 -0.46 -42.04
N GLY A 147 -7.50 0.71 -41.40
CA GLY A 147 -6.92 1.93 -41.99
C GLY A 147 -5.42 2.13 -41.77
N GLY A 148 -4.73 1.14 -41.20
CA GLY A 148 -3.28 1.16 -40.96
C GLY A 148 -2.45 0.32 -41.93
N GLN A 149 -3.02 -0.06 -43.09
CA GLN A 149 -2.30 -0.63 -44.23
C GLN A 149 -2.02 0.45 -45.26
#